data_AF-A0A366E9Y3-F1
#
_entry.id   AF-A0A366E9Y3-F1
#
_cell.length_a   1.000
_cell.length_b   1.000
_cell.length_c   1.000
_cell.angle_alpha   90.00
_cell.angle_beta   90.00
_cell.angle_gamma   90.00
#
_symmetry.space_group_name_H-M   'P 1'
#
loop_
_entity.id
_entity.type
_entity.pdbx_description
1 polymer ?
#
loop_
_entity_poly.entity_id
_entity_poly.type
_entity_poly.pdbx_seq_one_letter_code
_entity_poly.pdbx_strand_id
1 'polypeptide(L)'
;MNTNSSNLAVAYMAAFIFILLMVAAAIIFQDAEIILPEIAAMAVALWVWREKGWMRQPEKIFILPSLTALVGFGINLLEISYISKIIIVLVLMLVVMQLLQYSLAPALATGLLPIVTNATHFSFLAAIFVTTFMLMLGVYLLKLNEGVSQEAPLKHKYMLIYLLLHLVWIGIVVLAGYPQMAIIPPVTVVVYEALHMPMYMRKMALKQIAVLTLSAVIGTVLFMALDNWLLIVALDMALIYGLLHLFQARIPAAYAFPLLPFVFPAQFVPQLPYAAAVVSVFFFSLVFAYKTYEKQQNMKLQQQAAE
;
A
#
# COMPACT_ATOMS: atom_id res chain seq x y z
N MET A 1 -4.17 -8.15 -24.85
CA MET A 1 -3.06 -7.43 -25.50
C MET A 1 -1.78 -8.19 -25.20
N ASN A 2 -1.18 -8.79 -26.24
CA ASN A 2 0.12 -9.45 -26.17
C ASN A 2 1.18 -8.39 -25.84
N THR A 3 1.52 -8.26 -24.56
CA THR A 3 2.79 -7.66 -24.18
C THR A 3 3.87 -8.67 -24.54
N ASN A 4 4.70 -8.37 -25.56
CA ASN A 4 5.91 -9.15 -25.81
C ASN A 4 6.65 -9.37 -24.49
N SER A 5 7.01 -10.61 -24.17
CA SER A 5 7.65 -10.99 -22.91
C SER A 5 8.91 -10.16 -22.62
N SER A 6 9.62 -9.73 -23.67
CA SER A 6 10.76 -8.81 -23.60
C SER A 6 10.39 -7.45 -22.99
N ASN A 7 9.24 -6.87 -23.35
CA ASN A 7 8.80 -5.57 -22.83
C ASN A 7 8.41 -5.66 -21.34
N LEU A 8 7.91 -6.82 -20.90
CA LEU A 8 7.55 -7.03 -19.49
C LEU A 8 8.80 -7.16 -18.61
N ALA A 9 9.80 -7.91 -19.06
CA ALA A 9 11.08 -8.05 -18.36
C ALA A 9 11.80 -6.70 -18.20
N VAL A 10 11.82 -5.89 -19.26
CA VAL A 10 12.39 -4.52 -19.21
C VAL A 10 11.65 -3.64 -18.22
N ALA A 11 10.32 -3.73 -18.15
CA ALA A 11 9.53 -2.96 -17.19
C ALA A 11 9.85 -3.35 -15.73
N TYR A 12 9.94 -4.66 -15.43
CA TYR A 12 10.34 -5.12 -14.09
C TYR A 12 11.76 -4.65 -13.74
N MET A 13 12.70 -4.77 -14.68
CA MET A 13 14.07 -4.32 -14.48
C MET A 13 14.12 -2.81 -14.18
N ALA A 14 13.37 -1.99 -14.92
CA ALA A 14 13.27 -0.56 -14.66
C ALA A 14 12.69 -0.25 -13.27
N ALA A 15 11.62 -0.93 -12.87
CA ALA A 15 11.02 -0.77 -11.54
C ALA A 15 11.98 -1.17 -10.42
N PHE A 16 12.68 -2.30 -10.56
CA PHE A 16 13.63 -2.79 -9.54
C PHE A 16 14.88 -1.92 -9.45
N ILE A 17 15.41 -1.43 -10.57
CA ILE A 17 16.50 -0.45 -10.57
C ILE A 17 16.06 0.82 -9.84
N PHE A 18 14.85 1.31 -10.09
CA PHE A 18 14.33 2.49 -9.40
C PHE A 18 14.21 2.28 -7.89
N ILE A 19 13.75 1.12 -7.44
CA ILE A 19 13.69 0.76 -6.01
C ILE A 19 15.10 0.67 -5.40
N LEU A 20 16.05 0.06 -6.10
CA LEU A 20 17.45 -0.02 -5.66
C LEU A 20 18.10 1.37 -5.58
N LEU A 21 17.80 2.28 -6.52
CA LEU A 21 18.29 3.65 -6.48
C LEU A 21 17.74 4.43 -5.29
N MET A 22 16.47 4.21 -4.92
CA MET A 22 15.88 4.78 -3.70
C MET A 22 16.64 4.32 -2.44
N VAL A 23 16.95 3.02 -2.34
CA VAL A 23 17.71 2.48 -1.19
C VAL A 23 19.18 2.94 -1.23
N ALA A 24 19.79 3.03 -2.41
CA ALA A 24 21.14 3.59 -2.55
C ALA A 24 21.19 5.05 -2.09
N ALA A 25 20.17 5.85 -2.41
CA ALA A 25 20.06 7.23 -1.92
C ALA A 25 19.98 7.26 -0.39
N ALA A 26 19.15 6.41 0.23
CA ALA A 26 19.06 6.30 1.69
C ALA A 26 20.42 6.00 2.34
N ILE A 27 21.24 5.12 1.73
CA ILE A 27 22.59 4.81 2.19
C ILE A 27 23.52 6.03 2.06
N ILE A 28 23.51 6.71 0.90
CA ILE A 28 24.37 7.87 0.62
C ILE A 28 24.06 9.03 1.57
N PHE A 29 22.78 9.31 1.79
CA PHE A 29 22.33 10.37 2.69
C PHE A 29 22.27 9.94 4.17
N GLN A 30 22.58 8.68 4.47
CA GLN A 30 22.52 8.09 5.81
C GLN A 30 21.17 8.27 6.50
N ASP A 31 20.09 8.15 5.73
CA ASP A 31 18.74 8.41 6.21
C ASP A 31 17.75 7.36 5.70
N ALA A 32 17.28 6.51 6.62
CA ALA A 32 16.32 5.46 6.33
C ALA A 32 14.93 6.01 5.97
N GLU A 33 14.59 7.26 6.34
CA GLU A 33 13.31 7.87 5.99
C GLU A 33 13.14 8.10 4.48
N ILE A 34 14.22 7.96 3.70
CA ILE A 34 14.20 8.00 2.22
C ILE A 34 13.67 6.68 1.62
N ILE A 35 13.71 5.57 2.37
CA ILE A 35 13.17 4.29 1.91
C ILE A 35 11.65 4.33 2.05
N LEU A 36 10.95 4.28 0.92
CA LEU A 36 9.49 4.42 0.88
C LEU A 36 8.85 3.14 0.34
N PRO A 37 8.39 2.23 1.22
CA PRO A 37 7.75 0.97 0.84
C PRO A 37 6.66 1.11 -0.24
N GLU A 38 5.85 2.15 -0.14
CA GLU A 38 4.73 2.43 -1.03
C GLU A 38 5.20 2.75 -2.45
N ILE A 39 6.36 3.40 -2.59
CA ILE A 39 6.97 3.73 -3.89
C ILE A 39 7.38 2.45 -4.62
N ALA A 40 7.84 1.42 -3.91
CA ALA A 40 8.13 0.12 -4.51
C ALA A 40 6.87 -0.55 -5.09
N ALA A 41 5.77 -0.53 -4.32
CA ALA A 41 4.49 -1.02 -4.80
C ALA A 41 3.98 -0.21 -6.02
N MET A 42 4.12 1.12 -5.97
CA MET A 42 3.72 2.01 -7.07
C MET A 42 4.56 1.82 -8.33
N ALA A 43 5.89 1.66 -8.21
CA ALA A 43 6.77 1.42 -9.34
C ALA A 43 6.34 0.18 -10.14
N VAL A 44 6.07 -0.94 -9.44
CA VAL A 44 5.61 -2.16 -10.10
C VAL A 44 4.20 -2.01 -10.66
N ALA A 45 3.27 -1.45 -9.89
CA ALA A 45 1.88 -1.30 -10.35
C ALA A 45 1.76 -0.40 -11.58
N LEU A 46 2.49 0.72 -11.61
CA LEU A 46 2.39 1.73 -12.66
C LEU A 46 3.19 1.32 -13.90
N TRP A 47 4.47 0.98 -13.73
CA TRP A 47 5.37 0.76 -14.87
C TRP A 47 5.26 -0.66 -15.44
N VAL A 48 4.95 -1.65 -14.61
CA VAL A 48 4.91 -3.05 -15.02
C VAL A 48 3.48 -3.50 -15.32
N TRP A 49 2.59 -3.42 -14.32
CA TRP A 49 1.24 -3.96 -14.46
C TRP A 49 0.25 -3.01 -15.09
N ARG A 50 0.63 -1.73 -15.22
CA ARG A 50 -0.19 -0.69 -15.83
C ARG A 50 -1.56 -0.63 -15.17
N GLU A 51 -1.56 -0.55 -13.83
CA GLU A 51 -2.78 -0.60 -13.05
C GLU A 51 -3.71 0.56 -13.42
N LYS A 52 -4.79 0.23 -14.13
CA LYS A 52 -5.63 1.22 -14.82
C LYS A 52 -6.22 2.23 -13.84
N GLY A 53 -6.56 1.80 -12.63
CA GLY A 53 -7.12 2.68 -11.61
C GLY A 53 -6.18 3.82 -11.22
N TRP A 54 -4.88 3.57 -11.20
CA TRP A 54 -3.86 4.51 -10.72
C TRP A 54 -3.29 5.39 -11.83
N MET A 55 -3.37 4.95 -13.09
CA MET A 55 -2.84 5.71 -14.23
C MET A 55 -3.86 6.64 -14.91
N ARG A 56 -5.12 6.66 -14.44
CA ARG A 56 -6.18 7.48 -15.07
C ARG A 56 -5.83 8.97 -15.17
N GLN A 57 -5.20 9.49 -14.12
CA GLN A 57 -4.85 10.90 -13.94
C GLN A 57 -3.41 10.94 -13.43
N PRO A 58 -2.40 10.83 -14.33
CA PRO A 58 -1.02 10.66 -13.92
C PRO A 58 -0.51 11.77 -12.99
N GLU A 59 -0.99 13.01 -13.15
CA GLU A 59 -0.73 14.12 -12.25
C GLU A 59 -1.07 13.82 -10.77
N LYS A 60 -2.10 13.00 -10.52
CA LYS A 60 -2.51 12.60 -9.18
C LYS A 60 -1.61 11.52 -8.56
N ILE A 61 -0.75 10.87 -9.35
CA ILE A 61 0.33 10.01 -8.84
C ILE A 61 1.33 10.83 -8.03
N PHE A 62 1.54 12.09 -8.40
CA PHE A 62 2.40 13.02 -7.67
C PHE A 62 1.63 13.80 -6.59
N ILE A 63 0.51 14.42 -6.97
CA ILE A 63 -0.22 15.35 -6.09
C ILE A 63 -0.76 14.65 -4.84
N LEU A 64 -1.40 13.49 -5.00
CA LEU A 64 -2.14 12.87 -3.91
C LEU A 64 -1.20 12.31 -2.83
N PRO A 65 -0.15 11.52 -3.14
CA PRO A 65 0.84 11.09 -2.16
C PRO A 65 1.56 12.27 -1.49
N SER A 66 1.92 13.32 -2.24
CA SER A 66 2.59 14.50 -1.68
C SER A 66 1.72 15.22 -0.65
N LEU A 67 0.43 15.41 -0.94
CA LEU A 67 -0.50 16.04 0.01
C LEU A 67 -0.72 15.16 1.24
N THR A 68 -0.89 13.84 1.06
CA THR A 68 -1.05 12.92 2.19
C THR A 68 0.22 12.82 3.03
N ALA A 69 1.41 12.90 2.44
CA ALA A 69 2.68 12.94 3.17
C ALA A 69 2.79 14.19 4.04
N LEU A 70 2.42 15.36 3.51
CA LEU A 70 2.38 16.61 4.29
C LEU A 70 1.42 16.51 5.47
N VAL A 71 0.21 15.96 5.26
CA VAL A 71 -0.76 15.71 6.34
C VAL A 71 -0.18 14.75 7.38
N GLY A 72 0.33 13.60 6.94
CA GLY A 72 0.91 12.58 7.81
C GLY A 72 2.07 13.09 8.65
N PHE A 73 3.03 13.76 8.00
CA PHE A 73 4.20 14.35 8.63
C PHE A 73 3.81 15.45 9.62
N GLY A 74 2.91 16.35 9.22
CA GLY A 74 2.40 17.40 10.10
C GLY A 74 1.71 16.87 11.36
N ILE A 75 0.87 15.83 11.24
CA ILE A 75 0.27 15.17 12.40
C ILE A 75 1.31 14.41 13.22
N ASN A 76 2.35 13.84 12.60
CA ASN A 76 3.40 13.17 13.33
C ASN A 76 4.16 14.12 14.29
N LEU A 77 4.29 15.40 13.94
CA LEU A 77 4.94 16.40 14.78
C LEU A 77 4.10 16.84 16.00
N LEU A 78 2.82 16.48 16.07
CA LEU A 78 1.97 16.83 17.20
C LEU A 78 2.28 15.98 18.44
N GLU A 79 2.26 16.61 19.62
CA GLU A 79 2.43 15.96 20.93
C GLU A 79 1.13 15.28 21.43
N ILE A 80 0.56 14.40 20.60
CA ILE A 80 -0.65 13.63 20.92
C ILE A 80 -0.37 12.12 20.85
N SER A 81 -1.27 11.31 21.40
CA SER A 81 -1.10 9.85 21.44
C SER A 81 -0.97 9.23 20.04
N TYR A 82 -0.20 8.15 19.92
CA TYR A 82 -0.04 7.39 18.66
C TYR A 82 -1.39 7.02 18.03
N ILE A 83 -2.34 6.54 18.82
CA ILE A 83 -3.67 6.15 18.34
C ILE A 83 -4.46 7.36 17.83
N SER A 84 -4.35 8.50 18.51
CA SER A 84 -4.96 9.76 18.05
C SER A 84 -4.38 10.18 16.70
N LYS A 85 -3.05 10.10 16.51
CA LYS A 85 -2.40 10.40 15.22
C LYS A 85 -2.95 9.53 14.09
N ILE A 86 -3.03 8.21 14.32
CA ILE A 86 -3.55 7.24 13.33
C ILE A 86 -4.99 7.56 12.94
N ILE A 87 -5.88 7.78 13.91
CA ILE A 87 -7.30 8.08 13.64
C ILE A 87 -7.44 9.39 12.85
N ILE A 88 -6.75 10.44 13.28
CA ILE A 88 -6.82 11.76 12.63
C ILE A 88 -6.32 11.65 11.18
N VAL A 89 -5.17 11.02 10.95
CA VAL A 89 -4.62 10.88 9.59
C VAL A 89 -5.50 10.00 8.71
N LEU A 90 -6.04 8.88 9.22
CA LEU A 90 -7.01 8.08 8.47
C LEU A 90 -8.20 8.90 7.99
N VAL A 91 -8.79 9.72 8.87
CA VAL A 91 -9.91 10.59 8.50
C VAL A 91 -9.48 11.65 7.49
N LEU A 92 -8.39 12.37 7.74
CA LEU A 92 -7.92 13.44 6.87
C LEU A 92 -7.53 12.95 5.46
N MET A 93 -6.91 11.78 5.34
CA MET A 93 -6.57 11.22 4.03
C MET A 93 -7.82 10.87 3.22
N LEU A 94 -8.86 10.32 3.85
CA LEU A 94 -10.13 10.06 3.18
C LEU A 94 -10.80 11.37 2.74
N VAL A 95 -10.74 12.42 3.57
CA VAL A 95 -11.23 13.76 3.20
C VAL A 95 -10.44 14.31 2.01
N VAL A 96 -9.11 14.19 2.00
CA VAL A 96 -8.26 14.62 0.87
C VAL A 96 -8.65 13.90 -0.42
N MET A 97 -8.82 12.58 -0.39
CA MET A 97 -9.26 11.80 -1.55
C MET A 97 -10.65 12.22 -2.03
N GLN A 98 -11.56 12.54 -1.11
CA GLN A 98 -12.89 13.03 -1.42
C GLN A 98 -12.85 14.43 -2.08
N LEU A 99 -12.07 15.36 -1.53
CA LEU A 99 -11.90 16.71 -2.08
C LEU A 99 -11.30 16.69 -3.49
N LEU A 100 -10.33 15.79 -3.73
CA LEU A 100 -9.70 15.64 -5.04
C LEU A 100 -10.48 14.76 -6.01
N GLN A 101 -11.63 14.21 -5.56
CA GLN A 101 -12.46 13.27 -6.31
C GLN A 101 -11.66 12.13 -6.96
N TYR A 102 -10.63 11.65 -6.26
CA TYR A 102 -9.72 10.65 -6.78
C TYR A 102 -9.20 9.73 -5.71
N SER A 103 -9.03 8.47 -6.11
CA SER A 103 -8.67 7.41 -5.20
C SER A 103 -7.41 6.69 -5.65
N LEU A 104 -6.31 6.95 -4.96
CA LEU A 104 -5.06 6.21 -5.05
C LEU A 104 -4.80 5.52 -3.72
N ALA A 105 -5.04 4.21 -3.65
CA ALA A 105 -4.90 3.47 -2.40
C ALA A 105 -3.51 3.63 -1.75
N PRO A 106 -2.38 3.63 -2.50
CA PRO A 106 -1.04 3.89 -1.93
C PRO A 106 -0.90 5.21 -1.18
N ALA A 107 -1.66 6.26 -1.53
CA ALA A 107 -1.58 7.54 -0.82
C ALA A 107 -2.05 7.44 0.64
N LEU A 108 -2.92 6.46 0.96
CA LEU A 108 -3.28 6.15 2.35
C LEU A 108 -2.05 5.69 3.13
N ALA A 109 -1.24 4.82 2.56
CA ALA A 109 -0.03 4.36 3.23
C ALA A 109 1.03 5.47 3.32
N THR A 110 1.16 6.32 2.30
CA THR A 110 2.05 7.48 2.33
C THR A 110 1.75 8.44 3.50
N GLY A 111 0.48 8.74 3.79
CA GLY A 111 0.14 9.59 4.93
C GLY A 111 0.30 8.90 6.29
N LEU A 112 0.17 7.57 6.34
CA LEU A 112 0.35 6.80 7.58
C LEU A 112 1.82 6.56 7.92
N LEU A 113 2.66 6.38 6.91
CA LEU A 113 4.06 6.02 7.06
C LEU A 113 4.81 6.91 8.09
N PRO A 114 4.75 8.25 8.05
CA PRO A 114 5.50 9.08 8.99
C PRO A 114 5.06 8.90 10.45
N ILE A 115 3.82 8.47 10.71
CA ILE A 115 3.37 8.16 12.08
C ILE A 115 3.92 6.80 12.53
N VAL A 116 3.90 5.80 11.64
CA VAL A 116 4.30 4.42 11.97
C VAL A 116 5.82 4.31 12.15
N THR A 117 6.58 5.07 11.35
CA THR A 117 8.05 5.13 11.44
C THR A 117 8.53 6.22 12.38
N ASN A 118 7.64 7.08 12.88
CA ASN A 118 7.97 8.29 13.63
C ASN A 118 8.97 9.20 12.87
N ALA A 119 8.70 9.45 11.59
CA ALA A 119 9.55 10.25 10.71
C ALA A 119 9.59 11.72 11.16
N THR A 120 10.80 12.27 11.28
CA THR A 120 11.02 13.66 11.72
C THR A 120 11.85 14.48 10.75
N HIS A 121 12.51 13.83 9.79
CA HIS A 121 13.43 14.50 8.88
C HIS A 121 12.69 14.96 7.61
N PHE A 122 13.02 16.15 7.12
CA PHE A 122 12.44 16.68 5.88
C PHE A 122 12.84 15.87 4.63
N SER A 123 13.86 15.02 4.75
CA SER A 123 14.25 14.01 3.77
C SER A 123 13.10 13.08 3.40
N PHE A 124 12.24 12.72 4.36
CA PHE A 124 11.02 11.95 4.12
C PHE A 124 10.13 12.62 3.07
N LEU A 125 9.82 13.90 3.28
CA LEU A 125 9.01 14.68 2.36
C LEU A 125 9.73 14.82 1.01
N ALA A 126 11.00 15.20 1.00
CA ALA A 126 11.78 15.34 -0.22
C ALA A 126 11.79 14.04 -1.04
N ALA A 127 11.98 12.89 -0.39
CA ALA A 127 11.94 11.58 -1.02
C ALA A 127 10.58 11.29 -1.65
N ILE A 128 9.47 11.55 -0.94
CA ILE A 128 8.13 11.39 -1.51
C ILE A 128 7.94 12.29 -2.73
N PHE A 129 8.26 13.58 -2.62
CA PHE A 129 8.09 14.54 -3.71
C PHE A 129 8.89 14.10 -4.95
N VAL A 130 10.18 13.78 -4.79
CA VAL A 130 11.05 13.39 -5.90
C VAL A 130 10.61 12.06 -6.53
N THR A 131 10.39 11.02 -5.71
CA THR A 131 10.08 9.69 -6.23
C THR A 131 8.71 9.62 -6.89
N THR A 132 7.69 10.27 -6.32
CA THR A 132 6.34 10.29 -6.92
C THR A 132 6.30 11.14 -8.19
N PHE A 133 7.09 12.21 -8.26
CA PHE A 133 7.28 12.98 -9.48
C PHE A 133 7.96 12.15 -10.57
N MET A 134 9.02 11.38 -10.23
CA MET A 134 9.67 10.45 -11.16
C MET A 134 8.71 9.36 -11.65
N LEU A 135 7.87 8.80 -10.77
CA LEU A 135 6.83 7.83 -11.14
C LEU A 135 5.84 8.41 -12.16
N MET A 136 5.34 9.62 -11.90
CA MET A 136 4.47 10.36 -12.81
C MET A 136 5.15 10.62 -14.17
N LEU A 137 6.40 11.10 -14.17
CA LEU A 137 7.15 11.30 -15.40
C LEU A 137 7.34 10.00 -16.18
N GLY A 138 7.63 8.88 -15.51
CA GLY A 138 7.72 7.56 -16.14
C GLY A 138 6.42 7.17 -16.84
N VAL A 139 5.26 7.46 -16.24
CA VAL A 139 3.96 7.22 -16.87
C VAL A 139 3.74 8.08 -18.11
N TYR A 140 4.08 9.37 -18.07
CA TYR A 140 3.94 10.27 -19.23
C TYR A 140 4.92 9.97 -20.35
N LEU A 141 6.22 9.83 -20.04
CA LEU A 141 7.28 9.64 -21.04
C LEU A 141 7.13 8.30 -21.77
N LEU A 142 6.69 7.26 -21.07
CA LEU A 142 6.44 5.94 -21.64
C LEU A 142 5.01 5.76 -22.14
N LYS A 143 4.18 6.81 -22.08
CA LYS A 143 2.77 6.84 -22.50
C LYS A 143 1.94 5.66 -21.97
N LEU A 144 2.17 5.29 -20.72
CA LEU A 144 1.56 4.08 -20.13
C LEU A 144 0.05 4.21 -19.88
N ASN A 145 -0.46 5.44 -19.89
CA ASN A 145 -1.88 5.78 -19.70
C ASN A 145 -2.70 5.79 -21.00
N GLU A 146 -2.11 5.49 -22.16
CA GLU A 146 -2.85 5.45 -23.44
C GLU A 146 -4.04 4.46 -23.37
N GLY A 147 -5.22 4.94 -23.76
CA GLY A 147 -6.45 4.14 -23.78
C GLY A 147 -7.09 3.88 -22.41
N VAL A 148 -6.63 4.55 -21.35
CA VAL A 148 -7.25 4.49 -20.02
C VAL A 148 -8.31 5.59 -19.87
N SER A 149 -9.54 5.23 -19.53
CA SER A 149 -10.60 6.20 -19.23
C SER A 149 -10.23 7.04 -18.00
N GLN A 150 -10.37 8.37 -18.11
CA GLN A 150 -10.05 9.33 -17.05
C GLN A 150 -11.07 9.34 -15.90
N GLU A 151 -12.30 8.90 -16.16
CA GLU A 151 -13.39 8.99 -15.19
C GLU A 151 -13.67 7.64 -14.51
N ALA A 152 -13.75 7.68 -13.18
CA ALA A 152 -14.43 6.66 -12.41
C ALA A 152 -15.05 7.26 -11.14
N PRO A 153 -16.30 6.91 -10.83
CA PRO A 153 -16.97 7.45 -9.67
C PRO A 153 -16.31 6.96 -8.38
N LEU A 154 -16.06 7.89 -7.46
CA LEU A 154 -15.70 7.55 -6.08
C LEU A 154 -16.88 6.89 -5.39
N LYS A 155 -16.62 5.74 -4.77
CA LYS A 155 -17.63 4.99 -4.02
C LYS A 155 -17.52 5.34 -2.54
N HIS A 156 -18.06 6.50 -2.15
CA HIS A 156 -18.07 7.03 -0.78
C HIS A 156 -18.51 5.99 0.27
N LYS A 157 -19.47 5.13 -0.07
CA LYS A 157 -19.89 3.99 0.76
C LYS A 157 -18.70 3.14 1.24
N TYR A 158 -17.78 2.79 0.35
CA TYR A 158 -16.62 1.96 0.67
C TYR A 158 -15.56 2.70 1.48
N MET A 159 -15.45 4.02 1.33
CA MET A 159 -14.58 4.85 2.18
C MET A 159 -15.06 4.85 3.63
N LEU A 160 -16.38 4.96 3.84
CA LEU A 160 -16.98 4.86 5.18
C LEU A 160 -16.78 3.48 5.79
N ILE A 161 -17.04 2.40 5.04
CA ILE A 161 -16.83 1.03 5.52
C ILE A 161 -15.36 0.80 5.85
N TYR A 162 -14.45 1.26 4.99
CA TYR A 162 -13.02 1.19 5.24
C TYR A 162 -12.65 1.86 6.57
N LEU A 163 -13.16 3.06 6.84
CA LEU A 163 -12.92 3.77 8.10
C LEU A 163 -13.47 2.98 9.29
N LEU A 164 -14.71 2.49 9.21
CA LEU A 164 -15.33 1.70 10.27
C LEU A 164 -14.54 0.42 10.59
N LEU A 165 -14.07 -0.31 9.57
CA LEU A 165 -13.25 -1.50 9.76
C LEU A 165 -11.95 -1.17 10.52
N HIS A 166 -11.30 -0.06 10.19
CA HIS A 166 -10.09 0.38 10.89
C HIS A 166 -10.38 0.83 12.32
N LEU A 167 -11.47 1.56 12.57
CA LEU A 167 -11.85 1.98 13.92
C LEU A 167 -12.15 0.76 14.83
N VAL A 168 -12.82 -0.27 14.30
CA VAL A 168 -13.04 -1.52 15.03
C VAL A 168 -11.71 -2.22 15.33
N TRP A 169 -10.81 -2.34 14.35
CA TRP A 169 -9.50 -2.94 14.55
C TRP A 169 -8.67 -2.19 15.62
N ILE A 170 -8.60 -0.87 15.50
CA ILE A 170 -7.92 0.02 16.43
C ILE A 170 -8.48 -0.18 17.85
N GLY A 171 -9.80 -0.21 18.00
CA GLY A 171 -10.44 -0.48 19.29
C GLY A 171 -10.01 -1.83 19.89
N ILE A 172 -10.00 -2.90 19.08
CA ILE A 172 -9.59 -4.24 19.53
C ILE A 172 -8.14 -4.25 19.99
N VAL A 173 -7.20 -3.69 19.21
CA VAL A 173 -5.77 -3.74 19.57
C VAL A 173 -5.43 -2.85 20.76
N VAL A 174 -6.15 -1.74 20.94
CA VAL A 174 -6.00 -0.88 22.13
C VAL A 174 -6.48 -1.63 23.37
N LEU A 175 -7.64 -2.28 23.32
CA LEU A 175 -8.15 -3.09 24.43
C LEU A 175 -7.27 -4.30 24.73
N ALA A 176 -6.63 -4.87 23.71
CA ALA A 176 -5.70 -5.99 23.85
C ALA A 176 -4.30 -5.57 24.32
N GLY A 177 -4.00 -4.27 24.45
CA GLY A 177 -2.69 -3.78 24.88
C GLY A 177 -1.60 -3.76 23.80
N TYR A 178 -1.97 -3.85 22.53
CA TYR A 178 -1.05 -3.86 21.37
C TYR A 178 -1.27 -2.67 20.43
N PRO A 179 -1.20 -1.40 20.90
CA PRO A 179 -1.51 -0.23 20.09
C PRO A 179 -0.64 -0.13 18.82
N GLN A 180 0.57 -0.68 18.81
CA GLN A 180 1.47 -0.60 17.64
C GLN A 180 1.00 -1.49 16.47
N MET A 181 0.08 -2.44 16.70
CA MET A 181 -0.55 -3.25 15.65
C MET A 181 -1.76 -2.56 15.01
N ALA A 182 -2.05 -1.31 15.40
CA ALA A 182 -3.19 -0.54 14.89
C ALA A 182 -3.19 -0.39 13.38
N ILE A 183 -2.01 -0.36 12.75
CA ILE A 183 -1.92 -0.24 11.31
C ILE A 183 -0.67 -0.90 10.73
N ILE A 184 -0.82 -1.51 9.56
CA ILE A 184 0.28 -1.96 8.71
C ILE A 184 0.00 -1.36 7.32
N PRO A 185 0.75 -0.32 6.88
CA PRO A 185 0.36 0.47 5.72
C PRO A 185 0.10 -0.38 4.46
N PRO A 186 0.92 -1.39 4.12
CA PRO A 186 0.62 -2.27 2.98
C PRO A 186 -0.69 -3.07 3.10
N VAL A 187 -1.08 -3.54 4.29
CA VAL A 187 -2.38 -4.22 4.48
C VAL A 187 -3.52 -3.24 4.24
N THR A 188 -3.41 -2.06 4.84
CA THR A 188 -4.38 -0.98 4.73
C THR A 188 -4.69 -0.60 3.28
N VAL A 189 -3.66 -0.52 2.42
CA VAL A 189 -3.83 -0.30 0.97
C VAL A 189 -4.67 -1.42 0.34
N VAL A 190 -4.33 -2.68 0.60
CA VAL A 190 -5.01 -3.82 -0.03
C VAL A 190 -6.44 -3.99 0.50
N VAL A 191 -6.71 -3.62 1.75
CA VAL A 191 -8.08 -3.57 2.30
C VAL A 191 -8.93 -2.57 1.55
N TYR A 192 -8.39 -1.37 1.30
CA TYR A 192 -9.07 -0.35 0.52
C TYR A 192 -9.37 -0.84 -0.90
N GLU A 193 -8.38 -1.45 -1.57
CA GLU A 193 -8.56 -2.04 -2.90
C GLU A 193 -9.62 -3.14 -2.92
N ALA A 194 -9.57 -4.06 -1.95
CA ALA A 194 -10.47 -5.20 -1.85
C ALA A 194 -11.95 -4.78 -1.70
N LEU A 195 -12.22 -3.73 -0.93
CA LEU A 195 -13.58 -3.17 -0.79
C LEU A 195 -14.14 -2.65 -2.13
N HIS A 196 -13.27 -2.09 -2.97
CA HIS A 196 -13.65 -1.53 -4.26
C HIS A 196 -13.80 -2.58 -5.37
N MET A 197 -13.39 -3.83 -5.13
CA MET A 197 -13.58 -4.91 -6.10
C MET A 197 -15.07 -5.23 -6.29
N PRO A 198 -15.53 -5.42 -7.54
CA PRO A 198 -16.93 -5.77 -7.82
C PRO A 198 -17.27 -7.17 -7.29
N MET A 199 -16.31 -8.09 -7.33
CA MET A 199 -16.42 -9.44 -6.80
C MET A 199 -15.23 -9.73 -5.90
N TYR A 200 -15.49 -10.24 -4.70
CA TYR A 200 -14.46 -10.61 -3.74
C TYR A 200 -14.76 -11.99 -3.16
N MET A 201 -13.91 -12.96 -3.49
CA MET A 201 -14.11 -14.37 -3.14
C MET A 201 -13.19 -14.80 -2.00
N ARG A 202 -13.58 -15.86 -1.27
CA ARG A 202 -12.74 -16.46 -0.20
C ARG A 202 -11.32 -16.79 -0.69
N LYS A 203 -11.18 -17.31 -1.92
CA LYS A 203 -9.88 -17.61 -2.53
C LYS A 203 -9.01 -16.35 -2.68
N MET A 204 -9.61 -15.19 -2.96
CA MET A 204 -8.88 -13.92 -3.07
C MET A 204 -8.40 -13.44 -1.70
N ALA A 205 -9.26 -13.51 -0.68
CA ALA A 205 -8.90 -13.19 0.70
C ALA A 205 -7.74 -14.07 1.19
N LEU A 206 -7.83 -15.39 1.00
CA LEU A 206 -6.76 -16.32 1.39
C LEU A 206 -5.44 -16.05 0.64
N LYS A 207 -5.50 -15.71 -0.65
CA LYS A 207 -4.31 -15.31 -1.42
C LYS A 207 -3.69 -14.02 -0.87
N GLN A 208 -4.50 -13.01 -0.54
CA GLN A 208 -4.00 -11.76 0.04
C GLN A 208 -3.36 -12.00 1.40
N ILE A 209 -4.01 -12.76 2.30
CA ILE A 209 -3.44 -13.15 3.59
C ILE A 209 -2.09 -13.85 3.41
N ALA A 210 -2.04 -14.88 2.56
CA ALA A 210 -0.83 -15.67 2.36
C ALA A 210 0.31 -14.83 1.75
N VAL A 211 0.04 -14.09 0.67
CA VAL A 211 1.07 -13.30 -0.03
C VAL A 211 1.63 -12.19 0.85
N LEU A 212 0.77 -11.44 1.56
CA LEU A 212 1.25 -10.35 2.42
C LEU A 212 2.03 -10.88 3.62
N THR A 213 1.58 -11.99 4.22
CA THR A 213 2.30 -12.62 5.33
C THR A 213 3.64 -13.18 4.88
N LEU A 214 3.68 -13.95 3.79
CA LEU A 214 4.92 -14.51 3.26
C LEU A 214 5.88 -13.42 2.80
N SER A 215 5.37 -12.32 2.24
CA SER A 215 6.21 -11.18 1.89
C SER A 215 6.87 -10.54 3.12
N ALA A 216 6.11 -10.36 4.21
CA ALA A 216 6.65 -9.90 5.48
C ALA A 216 7.71 -10.86 6.06
N VAL A 217 7.48 -12.18 5.96
CA VAL A 217 8.47 -13.20 6.36
C VAL A 217 9.75 -13.06 5.56
N ILE A 218 9.66 -13.02 4.23
CA ILE A 218 10.82 -12.94 3.33
C ILE A 218 11.69 -11.73 3.68
N GLY A 219 11.09 -10.53 3.74
CA GLY A 219 11.84 -9.32 4.02
C GLY A 219 12.42 -9.29 5.43
N THR A 220 11.66 -9.74 6.44
CA THR A 220 12.15 -9.78 7.83
C THR A 220 13.33 -10.73 7.96
N VAL A 221 13.25 -11.92 7.36
CA VAL A 221 14.32 -12.93 7.43
C VAL A 221 15.57 -12.45 6.70
N LEU A 222 15.44 -11.90 5.48
CA LEU A 222 16.59 -11.40 4.74
C LEU A 222 17.25 -10.21 5.44
N PHE A 223 16.44 -9.28 5.96
CA PHE A 223 16.95 -8.13 6.72
C PHE A 223 17.71 -8.53 7.99
N MET A 224 17.27 -9.60 8.67
CA MET A 224 17.96 -10.11 9.87
C MET A 224 19.17 -11.00 9.56
N ALA A 225 19.23 -11.60 8.36
CA ALA A 225 20.26 -12.56 8.00
C ALA A 225 21.46 -11.95 7.26
N LEU A 226 21.32 -10.74 6.70
CA LEU A 226 22.32 -10.10 5.85
C LEU A 226 22.54 -8.64 6.27
N ASP A 227 23.75 -8.13 6.09
CA ASP A 227 24.07 -6.73 6.43
C ASP A 227 23.98 -5.77 5.23
N ASN A 228 24.07 -6.28 4.00
CA ASN A 228 24.11 -5.44 2.80
C ASN A 228 22.70 -5.11 2.30
N TRP A 229 22.26 -3.87 2.54
CA TRP A 229 20.93 -3.37 2.20
C TRP A 229 20.58 -3.51 0.71
N LEU A 230 21.51 -3.20 -0.20
CA LEU A 230 21.25 -3.32 -1.64
C LEU A 230 21.08 -4.78 -2.07
N LEU A 231 21.87 -5.69 -1.48
CA LEU A 231 21.74 -7.12 -1.73
C LEU A 231 20.40 -7.65 -1.19
N ILE A 232 20.01 -7.27 0.02
CA ILE A 232 18.72 -7.65 0.62
C ILE A 232 17.57 -7.24 -0.31
N VAL A 233 17.52 -5.96 -0.71
CA VAL A 233 16.44 -5.44 -1.56
C VAL A 233 16.42 -6.10 -2.93
N ALA A 234 17.58 -6.38 -3.52
CA ALA A 234 17.65 -7.10 -4.80
C ALA A 234 17.06 -8.52 -4.68
N LEU A 235 17.39 -9.24 -3.59
CA LEU A 235 16.84 -10.56 -3.30
C LEU A 235 15.33 -10.49 -3.00
N ASP A 236 14.89 -9.50 -2.22
CA ASP A 236 13.47 -9.28 -1.94
C ASP A 236 12.67 -9.08 -3.23
N MET A 237 13.12 -8.20 -4.13
CA MET A 237 12.42 -7.96 -5.40
C MET A 237 12.29 -9.25 -6.23
N ALA A 238 13.35 -10.07 -6.28
CA ALA A 238 13.34 -11.35 -6.98
C ALA A 238 12.42 -12.39 -6.30
N LEU A 239 12.46 -12.50 -4.98
CA LEU A 239 11.64 -13.45 -4.22
C LEU A 239 10.16 -13.07 -4.22
N ILE A 240 9.83 -11.78 -4.07
CA ILE A 240 8.44 -11.30 -4.16
C ILE A 240 7.89 -11.46 -5.58
N TYR A 241 8.72 -11.22 -6.61
CA TYR A 241 8.36 -11.58 -7.97
C TYR A 241 8.00 -13.07 -8.08
N GLY A 242 8.85 -13.97 -7.58
CA GLY A 242 8.59 -15.41 -7.57
C GLY A 242 7.32 -15.78 -6.79
N LEU A 243 7.11 -15.19 -5.61
CA LEU A 243 5.94 -15.40 -4.75
C LEU A 243 4.65 -15.03 -5.47
N LEU A 244 4.60 -13.85 -6.10
CA LEU A 244 3.41 -13.39 -6.83
C LEU A 244 3.11 -14.26 -8.06
N HIS A 245 4.13 -14.78 -8.74
CA HIS A 245 3.97 -15.74 -9.84
C HIS A 245 3.44 -17.08 -9.34
N LEU A 246 3.99 -17.61 -8.24
CA LEU A 246 3.55 -18.86 -7.61
C LEU A 246 2.07 -18.79 -7.21
N PHE A 247 1.65 -17.69 -6.59
CA PHE A 247 0.27 -17.50 -6.16
C PHE A 247 -0.66 -17.01 -7.28
N GLN A 248 -0.13 -16.71 -8.47
CA GLN A 248 -0.87 -16.07 -9.58
C GLN A 248 -1.68 -14.88 -9.05
N ALA A 249 -1.01 -13.98 -8.34
CA ALA A 249 -1.59 -12.85 -7.65
C ALA A 249 -1.01 -11.54 -8.17
N ARG A 250 -1.85 -10.51 -8.28
CA ARG A 250 -1.44 -9.14 -8.62
C ARG A 250 -1.74 -8.25 -7.41
N ILE A 251 -0.80 -8.20 -6.48
CA ILE A 251 -0.92 -7.46 -5.22
C ILE A 251 0.34 -6.59 -5.12
N PRO A 252 0.31 -5.32 -5.59
CA PRO A 252 1.53 -4.52 -5.67
C PRO A 252 2.12 -4.25 -4.30
N ALA A 253 1.25 -4.09 -3.29
CA ALA A 253 1.63 -3.90 -1.89
C ALA A 253 2.53 -5.03 -1.34
N ALA A 254 2.58 -6.20 -1.99
CA ALA A 254 3.53 -7.26 -1.62
C ALA A 254 4.99 -6.82 -1.80
N TYR A 255 5.30 -5.90 -2.71
CA TYR A 255 6.66 -5.34 -2.87
C TYR A 255 7.03 -4.29 -1.81
N ALA A 256 6.04 -3.75 -1.09
CA ALA A 256 6.29 -2.78 -0.02
C ALA A 256 6.74 -3.48 1.27
N PHE A 257 6.14 -4.62 1.59
CA PHE A 257 6.40 -5.35 2.83
C PHE A 257 7.88 -5.61 3.15
N PRO A 258 8.72 -6.06 2.21
CA PRO A 258 10.12 -6.34 2.52
C PRO A 258 10.96 -5.11 2.81
N LEU A 259 10.45 -3.92 2.49
CA LEU A 259 11.09 -2.65 2.80
C LEU A 259 10.71 -2.12 4.19
N LEU A 260 9.66 -2.65 4.83
CA LEU A 260 9.26 -2.22 6.18
C LEU A 260 10.36 -2.41 7.25
N PRO A 261 11.14 -3.51 7.27
CA PRO A 261 12.23 -3.70 8.23
C PRO A 261 13.27 -2.56 8.24
N PHE A 262 13.50 -1.90 7.11
CA PHE A 262 14.47 -0.82 6.99
C PHE A 262 14.02 0.48 7.67
N VAL A 263 12.71 0.67 7.82
CA VAL A 263 12.12 1.94 8.29
C VAL A 263 11.36 1.82 9.59
N PHE A 264 11.02 0.60 10.00
CA PHE A 264 10.37 0.35 11.30
C PHE A 264 11.41 0.34 12.43
N PRO A 265 11.02 0.74 13.64
CA PRO A 265 11.91 0.62 14.79
C PRO A 265 12.32 -0.84 14.99
N ALA A 266 13.60 -1.09 15.25
CA ALA A 266 14.21 -2.43 15.26
C ALA A 266 13.47 -3.46 16.14
N GLN A 267 12.90 -3.02 17.26
CA GLN A 267 12.12 -3.87 18.17
C GLN A 267 10.82 -4.44 17.56
N PHE A 268 10.25 -3.77 16.55
CA PHE A 268 9.04 -4.24 15.85
C PHE A 268 9.36 -5.17 14.69
N VAL A 269 10.59 -5.13 14.15
CA VAL A 269 10.97 -5.89 12.96
C VAL A 269 10.73 -7.40 13.13
N PRO A 270 11.15 -8.07 14.22
CA PRO A 270 10.87 -9.50 14.40
C PRO A 270 9.38 -9.84 14.53
N GLN A 271 8.55 -8.86 14.91
CA GLN A 271 7.11 -9.05 15.09
C GLN A 271 6.33 -8.82 13.79
N LEU A 272 6.96 -8.24 12.76
CA LEU A 272 6.32 -7.90 11.48
C LEU A 272 5.59 -9.09 10.84
N PRO A 273 6.16 -10.30 10.74
CA PRO A 273 5.46 -11.43 10.13
C PRO A 273 4.19 -11.83 10.89
N TYR A 274 4.26 -11.84 12.22
CA TYR A 274 3.12 -12.16 13.07
C TYR A 274 2.03 -11.08 12.96
N ALA A 275 2.42 -9.80 13.06
CA ALA A 275 1.51 -8.68 12.92
C ALA A 275 0.85 -8.69 11.52
N ALA A 276 1.63 -8.92 10.46
CA ALA A 276 1.12 -9.03 9.09
C ALA A 276 0.08 -10.16 8.96
N ALA A 277 0.33 -11.32 9.56
CA ALA A 277 -0.61 -12.44 9.56
C ALA A 277 -1.92 -12.09 10.28
N VAL A 278 -1.83 -11.61 11.52
CA VAL A 278 -3.00 -11.31 12.37
C VAL A 278 -3.84 -10.20 11.74
N VAL A 279 -3.21 -9.09 11.36
CA VAL A 279 -3.87 -7.92 10.77
C VAL A 279 -4.53 -8.31 9.43
N SER A 280 -3.82 -9.08 8.58
CA SER A 280 -4.38 -9.55 7.31
C SER A 280 -5.57 -10.48 7.52
N VAL A 281 -5.46 -11.47 8.41
CA VAL A 281 -6.57 -12.40 8.70
C VAL A 281 -7.79 -11.63 9.19
N PHE A 282 -7.61 -10.68 10.10
CA PHE A 282 -8.70 -9.86 10.60
C PHE A 282 -9.39 -9.09 9.47
N PHE A 283 -8.64 -8.26 8.74
CA PHE A 283 -9.23 -7.37 7.75
C PHE A 283 -9.83 -8.12 6.56
N PHE A 284 -9.13 -9.10 5.99
CA PHE A 284 -9.64 -9.80 4.80
C PHE A 284 -10.81 -10.74 5.13
N SER A 285 -10.90 -11.24 6.37
CA SER A 285 -12.10 -11.93 6.86
C SER A 285 -13.30 -10.98 6.91
N LEU A 286 -13.13 -9.77 7.45
CA LEU A 286 -14.22 -8.79 7.53
C LEU A 286 -14.62 -8.24 6.15
N VAL A 287 -13.66 -7.96 5.27
CA VAL A 287 -13.96 -7.58 3.88
C VAL A 287 -14.72 -8.70 3.18
N PHE A 288 -14.31 -9.96 3.34
CA PHE A 288 -15.04 -11.09 2.78
C PHE A 288 -16.48 -11.20 3.32
N ALA A 289 -16.66 -11.07 4.63
CA ALA A 289 -17.99 -11.07 5.24
C ALA A 289 -18.87 -9.94 4.69
N TYR A 290 -18.34 -8.71 4.66
CA TYR A 290 -19.06 -7.54 4.13
C TYR A 290 -19.44 -7.71 2.66
N LYS A 291 -18.52 -8.14 1.79
CA LYS A 291 -18.80 -8.33 0.35
C LYS A 291 -19.78 -9.47 0.09
N THR A 292 -19.78 -10.51 0.93
CA THR A 292 -20.78 -11.59 0.87
C THR A 292 -22.17 -11.07 1.25
N TYR A 293 -22.26 -10.29 2.33
CA TYR A 293 -23.49 -9.64 2.76
C TYR A 293 -24.04 -8.68 1.70
N GLU A 294 -23.19 -7.82 1.13
CA GLU A 294 -23.57 -6.89 0.06
C GLU A 294 -24.12 -7.62 -1.17
N LYS A 295 -23.50 -8.73 -1.57
CA LYS A 295 -23.98 -9.55 -2.69
C LYS A 295 -25.38 -10.12 -2.41
N GLN A 296 -25.62 -10.63 -1.20
CA GLN A 296 -26.93 -11.17 -0.82
C GLN A 296 -28.03 -10.09 -0.79
N GLN A 297 -27.72 -8.90 -0.28
CA GLN A 297 -28.65 -7.77 -0.27
C GLN A 297 -29.03 -7.32 -1.69
N ASN A 298 -28.05 -7.22 -2.58
CA ASN A 298 -28.30 -6.86 -3.97
C ASN A 298 -29.17 -7.91 -4.69
N MET A 299 -28.98 -9.20 -4.40
CA MET A 299 -29.83 -10.26 -4.95
C MET A 299 -31.28 -10.15 -4.46
N LYS A 300 -31.51 -9.86 -3.17
CA LYS A 300 -32.86 -9.67 -2.61
C LYS A 300 -33.58 -8.48 -3.24
N LEU A 301 -32.88 -7.35 -3.40
CA LEU A 301 -33.43 -6.14 -4.02
C LEU A 301 -33.79 -6.37 -5.50
N GLN A 302 -32.98 -7.15 -6.22
CA GLN A 302 -33.29 -7.52 -7.61
C GLN A 302 -34.50 -8.45 -7.72
N GLN A 303 -34.69 -9.37 -6.77
CA GLN A 303 -35.88 -10.22 -6.71
C GLN A 303 -37.15 -9.40 -6.41
N GLN A 304 -37.08 -8.48 -5.45
CA GLN A 304 -38.20 -7.59 -5.11
C GLN A 304 -38.58 -6.59 -6.21
N ALA A 305 -37.62 -6.20 -7.07
CA ALA A 305 -37.89 -5.32 -8.20
C ALA A 305 -38.44 -6.07 -9.44
N ALA A 306 -38.42 -7.40 -9.43
CA ALA A 306 -38.92 -8.24 -10.51
C ALA A 306 -40.33 -8.81 -10.22
N GLU A 307 -40.83 -8.63 -9.00
CA GLU A 307 -42.21 -8.91 -8.55
C GLU A 307 -43.07 -7.65 -8.68
#